data_AF-A0A851KAI9-F1
#
_entry.id   AF-A0A851KAI9-F1
#
_cell.length_a   1.000
_cell.length_b   1.000
_cell.length_c   1.000
_cell.angle_alpha   90.00
_cell.angle_beta   90.00
_cell.angle_gamma   90.00
#
_symmetry.space_group_name_H-M   'P 1'
#
loop_
_entity.id
_entity.type
_entity.pdbx_description
1 polymer ?
#
loop_
_entity_poly.entity_id
_entity_poly.type
_entity_poly.pdbx_seq_one_letter_code
_entity_poly.pdbx_strand_id
1 'polypeptide(L)'
;QTLACSILTALLSEFSSSSKTSNIGLSMEFHGNCKRIFQEDDLRQIFMLTVEVLQEFSRRENLNAQMSSVFQRYLALANQVLSWNFLPPNYILFISGPLHYIAMFESSQNVMLKPTESWRETLLDSRVMELFFTVHRKIREDTDMAQDSLQCLAQLASLHGPVFPDEGSQVDYLAHFIEGLLNTINGIEIEDSEAVGISSIISNLITVFPRNILTAIPNELFSSFVNCLAHLTCSFGRSAALEEVLDKDDMVYMEAYDKLLESWLTLVQDDKHFHKGFFTQHAVQVFNSYIQCHLAAPDGTRNLTANGVASREEEEISELQEDDRDQFCDQLASVGMLGRIAAEHCIPLLTSLLEDRVTRLHGQLQRHQQQLLASPASGSIDNKVLDDLYEDIHWLILVTGYLLANDTQGETPLIPPEVMEYSIKHSAEVDINTTLQILGSPGEKASSIPGYNRTDSVIRLLSAILRVSEVESRAIRANLTHLLSPQMGKDIVWFLKRWAKTYLLVDEKLYDQISLPFSTAFGADTEGSQWIVGYLLEKVISNLAVWSSEQDLANDTVQLLVTLVERRERANLVIQCENWWNLAKQFARRSPPLHYLSSSVQRTLMKALVLGGFAHMDTETKQQYWTEV
;
A
#
# COMPACT_ATOMS: atom_id res chain seq x y z
N GLN A 1 34.66 -18.41 -27.20
CA GLN A 1 33.67 -17.47 -26.63
C GLN A 1 32.93 -18.11 -25.46
N THR A 2 32.20 -19.21 -25.65
CA THR A 2 31.48 -19.91 -24.55
C THR A 2 32.34 -20.29 -23.34
N LEU A 3 33.49 -20.94 -23.56
CA LEU A 3 34.43 -21.30 -22.48
C LEU A 3 34.99 -20.05 -21.77
N ALA A 4 35.29 -19.00 -22.52
CA ALA A 4 35.80 -17.75 -21.96
C ALA A 4 34.76 -17.09 -21.03
N CYS A 5 33.50 -17.00 -21.48
CA CYS A 5 32.40 -16.53 -20.66
C CYS A 5 32.26 -17.35 -19.37
N SER A 6 32.32 -18.68 -19.44
CA SER A 6 32.25 -19.54 -18.25
C SER A 6 33.41 -19.32 -17.27
N ILE A 7 34.62 -19.05 -17.77
CA ILE A 7 35.77 -18.70 -16.90
C ILE A 7 35.52 -17.35 -16.21
N LEU A 8 35.01 -16.35 -16.95
CA LEU A 8 34.70 -15.03 -16.38
C LEU A 8 33.60 -15.11 -15.31
N THR A 9 32.51 -15.85 -15.58
CA THR A 9 31.45 -16.11 -14.60
C THR A 9 31.97 -16.81 -13.35
N ALA A 10 32.91 -17.75 -13.50
CA ALA A 10 33.54 -18.44 -12.38
C ALA A 10 34.40 -17.49 -11.55
N LEU A 11 35.18 -16.59 -12.18
CA LEU A 11 35.93 -15.56 -11.49
C LEU A 11 35.01 -14.61 -10.72
N LEU A 12 33.93 -14.11 -11.34
CA LEU A 12 32.96 -13.26 -10.65
C LEU A 12 32.40 -13.94 -9.40
N SER A 13 31.97 -15.19 -9.52
CA SER A 13 31.40 -15.94 -8.41
C SER A 13 32.40 -16.17 -7.27
N GLU A 14 33.66 -16.40 -7.59
CA GLU A 14 34.73 -16.60 -6.61
C GLU A 14 35.04 -15.31 -5.83
N PHE A 15 35.12 -14.17 -6.52
CA PHE A 15 35.41 -12.88 -5.87
C PHE A 15 34.17 -12.22 -5.24
N SER A 16 32.96 -12.65 -5.60
CA SER A 16 31.69 -12.14 -5.04
C SER A 16 31.34 -12.76 -3.69
N SER A 17 31.64 -14.05 -3.47
CA SER A 17 31.11 -14.81 -2.33
C SER A 17 32.11 -14.94 -1.18
N SER A 18 31.68 -14.67 0.07
CA SER A 18 32.47 -15.03 1.27
C SER A 18 32.01 -16.31 1.95
N SER A 19 30.91 -16.94 1.53
CA SER A 19 30.46 -18.18 2.19
C SER A 19 31.42 -19.36 1.94
N LYS A 20 32.17 -19.31 0.82
CA LYS A 20 33.19 -20.32 0.46
C LYS A 20 34.61 -19.96 0.93
N THR A 21 34.85 -18.74 1.41
CA THR A 21 36.20 -18.27 1.79
C THR A 21 36.74 -18.95 3.05
N SER A 22 35.86 -19.54 3.87
CA SER A 22 36.22 -20.39 5.00
C SER A 22 37.02 -21.64 4.61
N ASN A 23 36.89 -22.13 3.37
CA ASN A 23 37.61 -23.32 2.89
C ASN A 23 39.10 -23.06 2.58
N ILE A 24 39.51 -21.79 2.44
CA ILE A 24 40.89 -21.40 2.09
C ILE A 24 41.68 -21.00 3.35
N GLY A 25 41.01 -20.78 4.49
CA GLY A 25 41.67 -20.51 5.78
C GLY A 25 42.32 -19.11 5.90
N LEU A 26 41.97 -18.17 5.02
CA LEU A 26 42.49 -16.80 5.01
C LEU A 26 41.55 -15.85 5.79
N SER A 27 42.06 -14.68 6.17
CA SER A 27 41.29 -13.71 6.95
C SER A 27 40.19 -13.05 6.09
N MET A 28 39.07 -12.71 6.72
CA MET A 28 37.99 -11.98 6.04
C MET A 28 38.41 -10.59 5.56
N GLU A 29 39.39 -9.96 6.22
CA GLU A 29 40.02 -8.71 5.77
C GLU A 29 40.78 -8.91 4.45
N PHE A 30 41.50 -10.02 4.31
CA PHE A 30 42.19 -10.37 3.07
C PHE A 30 41.18 -10.54 1.92
N HIS A 31 40.08 -11.26 2.15
CA HIS A 31 39.03 -11.42 1.14
C HIS A 31 38.35 -10.09 0.76
N GLY A 32 38.09 -9.21 1.73
CA GLY A 32 37.60 -7.86 1.47
C GLY A 32 38.56 -7.03 0.61
N ASN A 33 39.87 -7.10 0.92
CA ASN A 33 40.90 -6.43 0.13
C ASN A 33 40.98 -6.98 -1.30
N CYS A 34 40.94 -8.30 -1.47
CA CYS A 34 40.91 -8.94 -2.79
C CYS A 34 39.67 -8.54 -3.59
N LYS A 35 38.47 -8.58 -2.97
CA LYS A 35 37.23 -8.15 -3.62
C LYS A 35 37.31 -6.69 -4.07
N ARG A 36 37.89 -5.79 -3.24
CA ARG A 36 38.06 -4.38 -3.58
C ARG A 36 39.00 -4.17 -4.77
N ILE A 37 40.17 -4.82 -4.78
CA ILE A 37 41.12 -4.72 -5.89
C ILE A 37 40.49 -5.26 -7.19
N PHE A 38 39.84 -6.42 -7.11
CA PHE A 38 39.11 -6.99 -8.24
C PHE A 38 38.02 -6.05 -8.76
N GLN A 39 37.25 -5.40 -7.87
CA GLN A 39 36.19 -4.46 -8.21
C GLN A 39 36.70 -3.19 -8.91
N GLU A 40 37.86 -2.67 -8.53
CA GLU A 40 38.41 -1.41 -9.07
C GLU A 40 38.99 -1.58 -10.48
N ASP A 41 39.65 -2.72 -10.75
CA ASP A 41 40.37 -2.95 -12.01
C ASP A 41 39.77 -4.09 -12.85
N ASP A 42 39.80 -5.33 -12.34
CA ASP A 42 39.50 -6.53 -13.12
C ASP A 42 38.02 -6.59 -13.52
N LEU A 43 37.10 -6.30 -12.60
CA LEU A 43 35.66 -6.29 -12.85
C LEU A 43 35.29 -5.30 -13.96
N ARG A 44 35.96 -4.14 -14.01
CA ARG A 44 35.77 -3.13 -15.07
C ARG A 44 36.26 -3.64 -16.42
N GLN A 45 37.39 -4.35 -16.46
CA GLN A 45 37.87 -4.97 -17.70
C GLN A 45 36.91 -6.06 -18.19
N ILE A 46 36.37 -6.87 -17.28
CA ILE A 46 35.36 -7.89 -17.61
C ILE A 46 34.10 -7.22 -18.16
N PHE A 47 33.66 -6.12 -17.56
CA PHE A 47 32.50 -5.37 -18.06
C PHE A 47 32.73 -4.85 -19.48
N MET A 48 33.86 -4.16 -19.73
CA MET A 48 34.18 -3.60 -21.05
C MET A 48 34.27 -4.68 -22.13
N LEU A 49 34.93 -5.81 -21.83
CA LEU A 49 34.98 -6.94 -22.76
C LEU A 49 33.57 -7.50 -23.04
N THR A 50 32.72 -7.54 -22.03
CA THR A 50 31.33 -7.98 -22.19
C THR A 50 30.54 -7.01 -23.07
N VAL A 51 30.67 -5.70 -22.83
CA VAL A 51 30.05 -4.64 -23.65
C VAL A 51 30.51 -4.71 -25.11
N GLU A 52 31.80 -4.91 -25.37
CA GLU A 52 32.33 -5.08 -26.74
C GLU A 52 31.69 -6.29 -27.44
N VAL A 53 31.60 -7.43 -26.75
CA VAL A 53 30.95 -8.63 -27.27
C VAL A 53 29.46 -8.37 -27.56
N LEU A 54 28.73 -7.78 -26.61
CA LEU A 54 27.31 -7.44 -26.80
C LEU A 54 27.12 -6.47 -27.98
N GLN A 55 28.04 -5.53 -28.18
CA GLN A 55 28.02 -4.60 -29.32
C GLN A 55 28.27 -5.31 -30.65
N GLU A 56 29.16 -6.30 -30.70
CA GLU A 56 29.33 -7.11 -31.91
C GLU A 56 28.09 -7.95 -32.22
N PHE A 57 27.46 -8.55 -31.20
CA PHE A 57 26.23 -9.33 -31.37
C PHE A 57 25.03 -8.46 -31.74
N SER A 58 24.93 -7.24 -31.21
CA SER A 58 23.83 -6.32 -31.55
C SER A 58 23.85 -5.88 -33.01
N ARG A 59 25.04 -5.69 -33.61
CA ARG A 59 25.22 -5.33 -35.04
C ARG A 59 24.87 -6.43 -36.05
N ARG A 60 24.80 -7.70 -35.65
CA ARG A 60 24.56 -8.84 -36.57
C ARG A 60 23.07 -9.18 -36.67
N GLU A 61 22.42 -9.04 -37.82
CA GLU A 61 20.96 -9.28 -37.92
C GLU A 61 20.53 -10.72 -37.62
N ASN A 62 21.24 -11.73 -38.14
CA ASN A 62 20.85 -13.14 -38.01
C ASN A 62 21.84 -13.91 -37.14
N LEU A 63 21.39 -14.32 -35.94
CA LEU A 63 22.15 -15.19 -35.05
C LEU A 63 21.71 -16.64 -35.24
N ASN A 64 22.67 -17.55 -35.43
CA ASN A 64 22.38 -18.98 -35.36
C ASN A 64 22.21 -19.43 -33.88
N ALA A 65 21.67 -20.63 -33.65
CA ALA A 65 21.40 -21.12 -32.29
C ALA A 65 22.62 -21.09 -31.35
N GLN A 66 23.82 -21.38 -31.86
CA GLN A 66 25.05 -21.32 -31.06
C GLN A 66 25.43 -19.88 -30.73
N MET A 67 25.28 -18.96 -31.68
CA MET A 67 25.50 -17.53 -31.49
C MET A 67 24.51 -16.93 -30.51
N SER A 68 23.22 -17.29 -30.58
CA SER A 68 22.21 -16.86 -29.60
C SER A 68 22.55 -17.36 -28.20
N SER A 69 22.96 -18.62 -28.05
CA SER A 69 23.41 -19.15 -26.75
C SER A 69 24.65 -18.44 -26.20
N VAL A 70 25.59 -18.05 -27.06
CA VAL A 70 26.73 -17.22 -26.66
C VAL A 70 26.25 -15.84 -26.22
N PHE A 71 25.35 -15.23 -26.98
CA PHE A 71 24.80 -13.90 -26.67
C PHE A 71 24.09 -13.88 -25.32
N GLN A 72 23.22 -14.86 -25.06
CA GLN A 72 22.54 -15.06 -23.77
C GLN A 72 23.54 -15.15 -22.61
N ARG A 73 24.61 -15.95 -22.76
CA ARG A 73 25.63 -16.09 -21.69
C ARG A 73 26.37 -14.79 -21.40
N TYR A 74 26.72 -14.02 -22.45
CA TYR A 74 27.38 -12.73 -22.26
C TYR A 74 26.42 -11.66 -21.70
N LEU A 75 25.13 -11.74 -22.02
CA LEU A 75 24.11 -10.86 -21.44
C LEU A 75 23.92 -11.18 -19.94
N ALA A 76 23.79 -12.45 -19.58
CA ALA A 76 23.78 -12.89 -18.18
C ALA A 76 25.07 -12.51 -17.43
N LEU A 77 26.23 -12.55 -18.11
CA LEU A 77 27.49 -12.05 -17.54
C LEU A 77 27.43 -10.55 -17.29
N ALA A 78 26.89 -9.75 -18.20
CA ALA A 78 26.70 -8.32 -18.00
C ALA A 78 25.77 -8.05 -16.81
N ASN A 79 24.66 -8.79 -16.70
CA ASN A 79 23.72 -8.72 -15.60
C ASN A 79 24.43 -9.00 -14.25
N GLN A 80 25.26 -10.03 -14.20
CA GLN A 80 26.04 -10.38 -13.00
C GLN A 80 27.07 -9.31 -12.63
N VAL A 81 27.71 -8.68 -13.61
CA VAL A 81 28.65 -7.57 -13.37
C VAL A 81 27.93 -6.33 -12.85
N LEU A 82 26.80 -5.96 -13.45
CA LEU A 82 26.02 -4.78 -13.05
C LEU A 82 25.35 -4.98 -11.67
N SER A 83 24.98 -6.20 -11.33
CA SER A 83 24.43 -6.57 -10.02
C SER A 83 25.51 -6.80 -8.94
N TRP A 84 26.75 -6.36 -9.18
CA TRP A 84 27.85 -6.54 -8.24
C TRP A 84 27.65 -5.71 -6.96
N ASN A 85 27.81 -6.33 -5.79
CA ASN A 85 27.72 -5.63 -4.50
C ASN A 85 29.02 -4.88 -4.17
N PHE A 86 29.04 -3.58 -4.47
CA PHE A 86 30.23 -2.72 -4.33
C PHE A 86 30.63 -2.46 -2.87
N LEU A 87 31.91 -2.72 -2.55
CA LEU A 87 32.46 -2.36 -1.24
C LEU A 87 32.71 -0.83 -1.15
N PRO A 88 32.32 -0.16 -0.04
CA PRO A 88 32.59 1.26 0.16
C PRO A 88 34.08 1.52 0.46
N PRO A 89 34.59 2.74 0.20
CA PRO A 89 36.01 3.08 0.38
C PRO A 89 36.56 2.83 1.78
N ASN A 90 35.73 2.97 2.82
CA ASN A 90 36.09 2.80 4.23
C ASN A 90 35.47 1.54 4.86
N TYR A 91 35.29 0.46 4.09
CA TYR A 91 34.63 -0.77 4.58
C TYR A 91 35.25 -1.32 5.88
N ILE A 92 36.55 -1.08 6.11
CA ILE A 92 37.30 -1.48 7.32
C ILE A 92 36.76 -0.83 8.61
N LEU A 93 36.25 0.41 8.53
CA LEU A 93 35.61 1.10 9.67
C LEU A 93 34.21 0.56 9.98
N PHE A 94 33.55 -0.09 9.02
CA PHE A 94 32.22 -0.71 9.19
C PHE A 94 32.28 -2.15 9.73
N ILE A 95 33.47 -2.72 9.93
CA ILE A 95 33.70 -4.08 10.45
C ILE A 95 33.50 -4.16 11.97
N SER A 96 33.16 -3.06 12.65
CA SER A 96 32.96 -3.05 14.11
C SER A 96 31.77 -3.89 14.62
N GLY A 97 31.03 -4.58 13.75
CA GLY A 97 30.00 -5.55 14.14
C GLY A 97 29.94 -6.80 13.23
N PRO A 98 29.94 -8.03 13.76
CA PRO A 98 29.92 -9.26 12.96
C PRO A 98 28.66 -9.42 12.08
N LEU A 99 27.53 -8.81 12.47
CA LEU A 99 26.25 -8.87 11.72
C LEU A 99 26.22 -7.98 10.46
N HIS A 100 26.85 -6.80 10.49
CA HIS A 100 26.84 -5.88 9.33
C HIS A 100 27.75 -6.36 8.19
N TYR A 101 28.81 -7.11 8.52
CA TYR A 101 29.80 -7.54 7.54
C TYR A 101 29.32 -8.77 6.75
N ILE A 102 28.54 -9.68 7.36
CA ILE A 102 27.97 -10.87 6.68
C ILE A 102 27.00 -10.45 5.56
N ALA A 103 26.16 -9.43 5.83
CA ALA A 103 25.24 -8.88 4.83
C ALA A 103 25.95 -8.28 3.59
N MET A 104 27.20 -7.83 3.69
CA MET A 104 27.99 -7.28 2.56
C MET A 104 28.53 -8.36 1.59
N PHE A 105 28.46 -9.63 1.99
CA PHE A 105 28.90 -10.78 1.21
C PHE A 105 27.80 -11.82 0.97
N GLU A 106 26.59 -11.56 1.44
CA GLU A 106 25.39 -12.30 1.05
C GLU A 106 24.93 -11.84 -0.34
N SER A 107 24.47 -12.79 -1.15
CA SER A 107 23.81 -12.53 -2.42
C SER A 107 22.43 -11.92 -2.16
N SER A 108 22.38 -10.62 -1.91
CA SER A 108 21.12 -9.89 -1.79
C SER A 108 20.45 -9.87 -3.17
N GLN A 109 19.22 -10.35 -3.26
CA GLN A 109 18.33 -9.98 -4.35
C GLN A 109 18.06 -8.47 -4.17
N ASN A 110 18.32 -7.64 -5.19
CA ASN A 110 18.20 -6.17 -5.17
C ASN A 110 19.41 -5.37 -4.63
N VAL A 111 20.62 -5.67 -5.09
CA VAL A 111 21.76 -4.75 -4.93
C VAL A 111 21.59 -3.58 -5.90
N MET A 112 21.76 -2.34 -5.41
CA MET A 112 21.85 -1.15 -6.26
C MET A 112 23.28 -0.92 -6.76
N LEU A 113 23.40 -0.44 -8.00
CA LEU A 113 24.69 -0.18 -8.64
C LEU A 113 25.38 1.06 -8.05
N LYS A 114 26.39 0.84 -7.19
CA LYS A 114 27.13 1.91 -6.49
C LYS A 114 28.64 1.89 -6.75
N PRO A 115 29.09 2.17 -7.99
CA PRO A 115 30.50 2.08 -8.35
C PRO A 115 31.32 3.27 -7.85
N THR A 116 32.63 3.08 -7.80
CA THR A 116 33.61 4.13 -7.48
C THR A 116 33.83 5.07 -8.67
N GLU A 117 34.55 6.17 -8.46
CA GLU A 117 34.87 7.14 -9.52
C GLU A 117 35.63 6.54 -10.71
N SER A 118 36.35 5.42 -10.52
CA SER A 118 37.09 4.74 -11.61
C SER A 118 36.18 4.17 -12.70
N TRP A 119 34.90 3.98 -12.41
CA TRP A 119 33.90 3.48 -13.37
C TRP A 119 33.22 4.59 -14.16
N ARG A 120 33.49 5.86 -13.85
CA ARG A 120 32.81 7.03 -14.43
C ARG A 120 32.85 7.04 -15.95
N GLU A 121 34.05 6.92 -16.53
CA GLU A 121 34.24 6.91 -17.99
C GLU A 121 33.54 5.73 -18.67
N THR A 122 33.31 4.64 -17.95
CA THR A 122 32.69 3.43 -18.48
C THR A 122 31.17 3.47 -18.40
N LEU A 123 30.59 3.90 -17.28
CA LEU A 123 29.14 3.83 -17.05
C LEU A 123 28.40 5.11 -17.44
N LEU A 124 29.09 6.26 -17.50
CA LEU A 124 28.49 7.51 -17.97
C LEU A 124 28.67 7.73 -19.48
N ASP A 125 29.30 6.80 -20.21
CA ASP A 125 29.28 6.81 -21.68
C ASP A 125 27.86 6.43 -22.16
N SER A 126 27.18 7.38 -22.83
CA SER A 126 25.81 7.19 -23.33
C SER A 126 25.69 5.95 -24.22
N ARG A 127 26.76 5.58 -24.93
CA ARG A 127 26.79 4.42 -25.83
C ARG A 127 26.55 3.10 -25.11
N VAL A 128 26.94 3.00 -23.84
CA VAL A 128 26.69 1.78 -23.04
C VAL A 128 25.20 1.66 -22.76
N MET A 129 24.56 2.75 -22.33
CA MET A 129 23.12 2.78 -22.11
C MET A 129 22.34 2.51 -23.40
N GLU A 130 22.67 3.22 -24.49
CA GLU A 130 22.07 3.02 -25.82
C GLU A 130 22.23 1.57 -26.32
N LEU A 131 23.37 0.94 -26.02
CA LEU A 131 23.62 -0.46 -26.36
C LEU A 131 22.63 -1.38 -25.65
N PHE A 132 22.42 -1.25 -24.33
CA PHE A 132 21.51 -2.12 -23.59
C PHE A 132 20.05 -1.95 -24.05
N PHE A 133 19.61 -0.72 -24.32
CA PHE A 133 18.30 -0.50 -24.94
C PHE A 133 18.18 -1.14 -26.33
N THR A 134 19.23 -1.05 -27.15
CA THR A 134 19.25 -1.66 -28.48
C THR A 134 19.28 -3.19 -28.43
N VAL A 135 20.04 -3.74 -27.49
CA VAL A 135 20.10 -5.18 -27.22
C VAL A 135 18.74 -5.70 -26.79
N HIS A 136 18.08 -5.05 -25.83
CA HIS A 136 16.73 -5.42 -25.38
C HIS A 136 15.72 -5.41 -26.54
N ARG A 137 15.63 -4.31 -27.30
CA ARG A 137 14.71 -4.21 -28.45
C ARG A 137 14.89 -5.32 -29.48
N LYS A 138 16.11 -5.85 -29.61
CA LYS A 138 16.44 -6.92 -30.56
C LYS A 138 16.05 -8.31 -30.08
N ILE A 139 16.08 -8.55 -28.77
CA ILE A 139 15.91 -9.89 -28.17
C ILE A 139 14.62 -10.01 -27.35
N ARG A 140 13.75 -8.99 -27.38
CA ARG A 140 12.54 -8.92 -26.54
C ARG A 140 11.58 -10.09 -26.70
N GLU A 141 11.55 -10.73 -27.88
CA GLU A 141 10.70 -11.91 -28.14
C GLU A 141 11.23 -13.20 -27.45
N ASP A 142 12.46 -13.19 -26.95
CA ASP A 142 13.04 -14.28 -26.17
C ASP A 142 12.90 -13.94 -24.67
N THR A 143 11.93 -14.59 -24.01
CA THR A 143 11.54 -14.32 -22.60
C THR A 143 12.74 -14.27 -21.65
N ASP A 144 13.65 -15.24 -21.73
CA ASP A 144 14.80 -15.33 -20.82
C ASP A 144 15.78 -14.17 -21.07
N MET A 145 16.09 -13.90 -22.34
CA MET A 145 17.00 -12.81 -22.72
C MET A 145 16.39 -11.41 -22.50
N ALA A 146 15.07 -11.28 -22.63
CA ALA A 146 14.33 -10.06 -22.33
C ALA A 146 14.46 -9.72 -20.84
N GLN A 147 14.27 -10.70 -19.96
CA GLN A 147 14.45 -10.53 -18.50
C GLN A 147 15.89 -10.11 -18.16
N ASP A 148 16.90 -10.81 -18.69
CA ASP A 148 18.31 -10.46 -18.43
C ASP A 148 18.66 -9.05 -18.91
N SER A 149 18.16 -8.63 -20.08
CA SER A 149 18.41 -7.29 -20.61
C SER A 149 17.69 -6.19 -19.83
N LEU A 150 16.45 -6.42 -19.40
CA LEU A 150 15.73 -5.48 -18.54
C LEU A 150 16.36 -5.39 -17.15
N GLN A 151 16.87 -6.49 -16.60
CA GLN A 151 17.61 -6.45 -15.34
C GLN A 151 18.91 -5.63 -15.45
N CYS A 152 19.63 -5.74 -16.57
CA CYS A 152 20.78 -4.86 -16.86
C CYS A 152 20.36 -3.38 -16.87
N LEU A 153 19.25 -3.06 -17.56
CA LEU A 153 18.72 -1.69 -17.60
C LEU A 153 18.26 -1.22 -16.22
N ALA A 154 17.60 -2.06 -15.43
CA ALA A 154 17.19 -1.74 -14.07
C ALA A 154 18.39 -1.44 -13.18
N GLN A 155 19.48 -2.20 -13.31
CA GLN A 155 20.73 -1.93 -12.59
C GLN A 155 21.36 -0.60 -13.02
N LEU A 156 21.39 -0.29 -14.32
CA LEU A 156 21.84 1.01 -14.82
C LEU A 156 20.96 2.17 -14.30
N ALA A 157 19.65 1.97 -14.22
CA ALA A 157 18.72 2.93 -13.61
C ALA A 157 18.93 3.12 -12.10
N SER A 158 19.57 2.16 -11.43
CA SER A 158 19.92 2.23 -9.99
C SER A 158 21.28 2.87 -9.71
N LEU A 159 21.96 3.38 -10.75
CA LEU A 159 23.28 3.99 -10.63
C LEU A 159 23.26 5.17 -9.67
N HIS A 160 24.09 5.12 -8.62
CA HIS A 160 24.22 6.22 -7.67
C HIS A 160 25.60 6.24 -6.99
N GLY A 161 25.85 7.29 -6.21
CA GLY A 161 27.10 7.45 -5.45
C GLY A 161 28.18 8.26 -6.19
N PRO A 162 29.47 8.07 -5.86
CA PRO A 162 30.56 8.98 -6.27
C PRO A 162 30.90 8.90 -7.77
N VAL A 163 30.34 7.94 -8.50
CA VAL A 163 30.49 7.85 -9.96
C VAL A 163 30.06 9.14 -10.65
N PHE A 164 29.03 9.82 -10.15
CA PHE A 164 28.61 11.12 -10.64
C PHE A 164 29.49 12.24 -10.07
N PRO A 165 30.18 13.03 -10.91
CA PRO A 165 31.01 14.15 -10.45
C PRO A 165 30.19 15.31 -9.86
N ASP A 166 28.97 15.53 -10.35
CA ASP A 166 28.13 16.67 -10.01
C ASP A 166 26.64 16.42 -10.34
N GLU A 167 25.75 17.30 -9.89
CA GLU A 167 24.31 17.19 -10.15
C GLU A 167 23.97 17.30 -11.66
N GLY A 168 24.72 18.09 -12.44
CA GLY A 168 24.49 18.23 -13.88
C GLY A 168 24.68 16.91 -14.62
N SER A 169 25.71 16.15 -14.26
CA SER A 169 25.94 14.81 -14.81
C SER A 169 24.82 13.80 -14.48
N GLN A 170 24.15 13.97 -13.33
CA GLN A 170 22.98 13.15 -12.98
C GLN A 170 21.77 13.52 -13.82
N VAL A 171 21.54 14.82 -14.05
CA VAL A 171 20.45 15.33 -14.90
C VAL A 171 20.62 14.82 -16.34
N ASP A 172 21.82 14.93 -16.91
CA ASP A 172 22.11 14.48 -18.27
C ASP A 172 21.91 12.97 -18.42
N TYR A 173 22.41 12.18 -17.45
CA TYR A 173 22.25 10.73 -17.44
C TYR A 173 20.78 10.32 -17.33
N LEU A 174 20.05 10.90 -16.38
CA LEU A 174 18.63 10.64 -16.15
C LEU A 174 17.80 10.99 -17.38
N ALA A 175 18.03 12.18 -17.97
CA ALA A 175 17.30 12.62 -19.16
C ALA A 175 17.51 11.63 -20.32
N HIS A 176 18.76 11.25 -20.60
CA HIS A 176 19.06 10.30 -21.66
C HIS A 176 18.47 8.91 -21.39
N PHE A 177 18.45 8.48 -20.13
CA PHE A 177 17.82 7.22 -19.73
C PHE A 177 16.32 7.22 -19.98
N ILE A 178 15.63 8.29 -19.57
CA ILE A 178 14.18 8.44 -19.77
C ILE A 178 13.86 8.50 -21.27
N GLU A 179 14.65 9.20 -22.08
CA GLU A 179 14.49 9.20 -23.54
C GLU A 179 14.62 7.78 -24.12
N GLY A 180 15.65 7.03 -23.73
CA GLY A 180 15.86 5.64 -24.15
C GLY A 180 14.71 4.71 -23.74
N LEU A 181 14.20 4.88 -22.52
CA LEU A 181 13.09 4.12 -21.96
C LEU A 181 11.78 4.40 -22.70
N LEU A 182 11.42 5.68 -22.85
CA LEU A 182 10.21 6.09 -23.55
C LEU A 182 10.23 5.65 -25.01
N ASN A 183 11.37 5.75 -25.70
CA ASN A 183 11.51 5.26 -27.08
C ASN A 183 11.40 3.73 -27.20
N THR A 184 11.60 2.99 -26.11
CA THR A 184 11.48 1.54 -26.07
C THR A 184 10.06 1.09 -25.75
N ILE A 185 9.36 1.82 -24.89
CA ILE A 185 8.00 1.48 -24.45
C ILE A 185 6.93 2.02 -25.40
N ASN A 186 7.10 3.25 -25.91
CA ASN A 186 6.05 3.91 -26.68
C ASN A 186 5.81 3.21 -28.03
N GLY A 187 4.55 2.80 -28.25
CA GLY A 187 4.11 2.19 -29.50
C GLY A 187 4.35 0.68 -29.60
N ILE A 188 4.68 0.03 -28.48
CA ILE A 188 4.90 -1.41 -28.39
C ILE A 188 4.00 -2.01 -27.28
N GLU A 189 3.46 -3.19 -27.54
CA GLU A 189 2.71 -3.96 -26.54
C GLU A 189 3.68 -4.65 -25.58
N ILE A 190 3.50 -4.42 -24.27
CA ILE A 190 4.35 -4.98 -23.22
C ILE A 190 3.91 -6.41 -22.92
N GLU A 191 4.82 -7.36 -23.10
CA GLU A 191 4.58 -8.76 -22.79
C GLU A 191 4.68 -9.04 -21.27
N ASP A 192 4.08 -10.13 -20.79
CA ASP A 192 4.13 -10.57 -19.39
C ASP A 192 5.59 -10.60 -18.87
N SER A 193 6.53 -11.08 -19.69
CA SER A 193 7.96 -11.21 -19.37
C SER A 193 8.68 -9.88 -19.15
N GLU A 194 8.14 -8.78 -19.66
CA GLU A 194 8.76 -7.45 -19.62
C GLU A 194 8.23 -6.60 -18.46
N ALA A 195 7.05 -6.92 -17.90
CA ALA A 195 6.32 -6.07 -16.96
C ALA A 195 7.10 -5.74 -15.68
N VAL A 196 7.68 -6.76 -15.03
CA VAL A 196 8.48 -6.60 -13.80
C VAL A 196 9.78 -5.85 -14.08
N GLY A 197 10.42 -6.11 -15.22
CA GLY A 197 11.65 -5.42 -15.62
C GLY A 197 11.43 -3.92 -15.85
N ILE A 198 10.37 -3.57 -16.58
CA ILE A 198 10.02 -2.18 -16.88
C ILE A 198 9.60 -1.42 -15.61
N SER A 199 8.75 -2.02 -14.77
CA SER A 199 8.35 -1.39 -13.50
C SER A 199 9.54 -1.21 -12.55
N SER A 200 10.49 -2.15 -12.52
CA SER A 200 11.75 -2.03 -11.76
C SER A 200 12.62 -0.89 -12.26
N ILE A 201 12.77 -0.72 -13.58
CA ILE A 201 13.49 0.43 -14.17
C ILE A 201 12.85 1.74 -13.72
N ILE A 202 11.54 1.89 -13.89
CA ILE A 202 10.80 3.12 -13.54
C ILE A 202 10.94 3.41 -12.04
N SER A 203 10.77 2.39 -11.19
CA SER A 203 10.92 2.51 -9.75
C SER A 203 12.32 2.96 -9.36
N ASN A 204 13.37 2.37 -9.93
CA ASN A 204 14.74 2.78 -9.68
C ASN A 204 14.99 4.24 -10.08
N LEU A 205 14.49 4.69 -11.24
CA LEU A 205 14.66 6.09 -11.66
C LEU A 205 14.00 7.07 -10.67
N ILE A 206 12.85 6.73 -10.11
CA ILE A 206 12.10 7.59 -9.18
C ILE A 206 12.69 7.56 -7.76
N THR A 207 13.09 6.37 -7.28
CA THR A 207 13.53 6.16 -5.90
C THR A 207 15.00 6.54 -5.69
N VAL A 208 15.85 6.33 -6.70
CA VAL A 208 17.30 6.54 -6.60
C VAL A 208 17.70 7.99 -6.89
N PHE A 209 17.10 8.63 -7.91
CA PHE A 209 17.44 10.01 -8.26
C PHE A 209 16.74 11.01 -7.33
N PRO A 210 17.47 11.98 -6.74
CA PRO A 210 16.87 13.03 -5.92
C PRO A 210 15.85 13.90 -6.69
N ARG A 211 14.90 14.50 -5.97
CA ARG A 211 13.76 15.23 -6.57
C ARG A 211 14.20 16.50 -7.30
N ASN A 212 15.25 17.17 -6.82
CA ASN A 212 15.87 18.30 -7.51
C ASN A 212 16.48 17.88 -8.87
N ILE A 213 16.92 16.62 -9.02
CA ILE A 213 17.42 16.08 -10.30
C ILE A 213 16.25 15.73 -11.22
N LEU A 214 15.22 15.04 -10.70
CA LEU A 214 13.99 14.72 -11.44
C LEU A 214 13.29 15.97 -12.00
N THR A 215 13.35 17.10 -11.28
CA THR A 215 12.74 18.37 -11.70
C THR A 215 13.63 19.24 -12.58
N ALA A 216 14.92 18.88 -12.73
CA ALA A 216 15.87 19.63 -13.55
C ALA A 216 15.95 19.12 -15.00
N ILE A 217 15.39 17.95 -15.32
CA ILE A 217 15.30 17.47 -16.72
C ILE A 217 14.30 18.32 -17.52
N PRO A 218 14.31 18.27 -18.87
CA PRO A 218 13.35 19.01 -19.68
C PRO A 218 11.89 18.73 -19.32
N ASN A 219 11.08 19.78 -19.12
CA ASN A 219 9.69 19.66 -18.66
C ASN A 219 8.82 18.75 -19.55
N GLU A 220 9.02 18.79 -20.87
CA GLU A 220 8.29 17.93 -21.82
C GLU A 220 8.66 16.46 -21.65
N LEU A 221 9.93 16.17 -21.36
CA LEU A 221 10.44 14.82 -21.11
C LEU A 221 9.88 14.28 -19.79
N PHE A 222 9.95 15.08 -18.71
CA PHE A 222 9.37 14.71 -17.42
C PHE A 222 7.86 14.46 -17.52
N SER A 223 7.14 15.34 -18.22
CA SER A 223 5.69 15.17 -18.45
C SER A 223 5.40 13.87 -19.20
N SER A 224 6.19 13.54 -20.23
CA SER A 224 6.07 12.29 -20.98
C SER A 224 6.37 11.05 -20.13
N PHE A 225 7.35 11.14 -19.23
CA PHE A 225 7.67 10.10 -18.28
C PHE A 225 6.53 9.83 -17.30
N VAL A 226 5.96 10.88 -16.70
CA VAL A 226 4.83 10.76 -15.76
C VAL A 226 3.56 10.25 -16.47
N ASN A 227 3.32 10.67 -17.72
CA ASN A 227 2.24 10.13 -18.54
C ASN A 227 2.41 8.62 -18.80
N CYS A 228 3.64 8.19 -19.12
CA CYS A 228 3.97 6.78 -19.32
C CYS A 228 3.78 5.99 -18.03
N LEU A 229 4.26 6.50 -16.89
CA LEU A 229 4.05 5.93 -15.57
C LEU A 229 2.55 5.72 -15.30
N ALA A 230 1.71 6.76 -15.44
CA ALA A 230 0.26 6.63 -15.21
C ALA A 230 -0.41 5.61 -16.14
N HIS A 231 0.00 5.58 -17.41
CA HIS A 231 -0.53 4.63 -18.38
C HIS A 231 -0.19 3.18 -18.00
N LEU A 232 1.08 2.91 -17.68
CA LEU A 232 1.54 1.59 -17.27
C LEU A 232 0.93 1.17 -15.93
N THR A 233 0.85 2.07 -14.94
CA THR A 233 0.19 1.79 -13.67
C THR A 233 -1.26 1.34 -13.90
N CYS A 234 -2.04 2.07 -14.69
CA CYS A 234 -3.43 1.68 -14.98
C CYS A 234 -3.50 0.36 -15.77
N SER A 235 -2.58 0.12 -16.71
CA SER A 235 -2.56 -1.10 -17.51
C SER A 235 -2.20 -2.32 -16.67
N PHE A 236 -1.12 -2.25 -15.91
CA PHE A 236 -0.66 -3.34 -15.04
C PHE A 236 -1.67 -3.60 -13.91
N GLY A 237 -2.33 -2.59 -13.35
CA GLY A 237 -3.39 -2.81 -12.37
C GLY A 237 -4.59 -3.58 -12.94
N ARG A 238 -4.98 -3.34 -14.20
CA ARG A 238 -6.02 -4.15 -14.86
C ARG A 238 -5.56 -5.56 -15.15
N SER A 239 -4.30 -5.73 -15.58
CA SER A 239 -3.74 -7.05 -15.79
C SER A 239 -3.62 -7.84 -14.49
N ALA A 240 -3.17 -7.22 -13.39
CA ALA A 240 -3.06 -7.83 -12.07
C ALA A 240 -4.43 -8.30 -11.56
N ALA A 241 -5.47 -7.48 -11.68
CA ALA A 241 -6.84 -7.90 -11.35
C ALA A 241 -7.31 -9.09 -12.21
N LEU A 242 -6.88 -9.17 -13.48
CA LEU A 242 -7.15 -10.35 -14.31
C LEU A 242 -6.34 -11.58 -13.87
N GLU A 243 -5.12 -11.41 -13.36
CA GLU A 243 -4.33 -12.54 -12.82
C GLU A 243 -5.01 -13.17 -11.62
N GLU A 244 -5.57 -12.36 -10.70
CA GLU A 244 -6.32 -12.85 -9.54
C GLU A 244 -7.56 -13.65 -9.95
N VAL A 245 -8.35 -13.13 -10.90
CA VAL A 245 -9.57 -13.82 -11.36
C VAL A 245 -9.27 -15.10 -12.12
N LEU A 246 -8.13 -15.13 -12.81
CA LEU A 246 -7.68 -16.29 -13.58
C LEU A 246 -6.95 -17.32 -12.71
N ASP A 247 -6.71 -17.03 -11.43
CA ASP A 247 -5.97 -17.86 -10.49
C ASP A 247 -4.63 -18.31 -11.12
N LYS A 248 -3.84 -17.32 -11.56
CA LYS A 248 -2.52 -17.60 -12.13
C LYS A 248 -1.52 -17.93 -11.01
N ASP A 249 -0.74 -19.00 -11.21
CA ASP A 249 0.37 -19.34 -10.31
C ASP A 249 1.45 -18.23 -10.26
N ASP A 250 1.75 -17.61 -11.40
CA ASP A 250 2.76 -16.55 -11.54
C ASP A 250 2.09 -15.17 -11.65
N MET A 251 2.08 -14.42 -10.54
CA MET A 251 1.43 -13.09 -10.41
C MET A 251 2.36 -11.94 -10.83
N VAL A 252 2.76 -11.94 -12.11
CA VAL A 252 3.79 -11.05 -12.65
C VAL A 252 3.34 -9.59 -12.71
N TYR A 253 2.08 -9.34 -13.09
CA TYR A 253 1.54 -7.99 -13.14
C TYR A 253 1.23 -7.44 -11.75
N MET A 254 0.88 -8.28 -10.78
CA MET A 254 0.74 -7.83 -9.39
C MET A 254 2.06 -7.25 -8.85
N GLU A 255 3.18 -7.98 -9.01
CA GLU A 255 4.49 -7.48 -8.59
C GLU A 255 4.88 -6.18 -9.33
N ALA A 256 4.63 -6.13 -10.63
CA ALA A 256 4.92 -4.93 -11.41
C ALA A 256 4.04 -3.73 -10.99
N TYR A 257 2.78 -3.98 -10.66
CA TYR A 257 1.84 -2.97 -10.21
C TYR A 257 2.22 -2.39 -8.85
N ASP A 258 2.62 -3.26 -7.90
CA ASP A 258 3.17 -2.88 -6.59
C ASP A 258 4.32 -1.87 -6.72
N LYS A 259 5.32 -2.20 -7.54
CA LYS A 259 6.49 -1.34 -7.76
C LYS A 259 6.10 0.03 -8.31
N LEU A 260 5.13 0.08 -9.23
CA LEU A 260 4.68 1.35 -9.79
C LEU A 260 3.89 2.18 -8.76
N LEU A 261 3.05 1.56 -7.93
CA LEU A 261 2.36 2.27 -6.84
C LEU A 261 3.32 2.77 -5.77
N GLU A 262 4.32 1.98 -5.37
CA GLU A 262 5.39 2.42 -4.45
C GLU A 262 6.14 3.63 -5.03
N SER A 263 6.42 3.61 -6.33
CA SER A 263 7.03 4.74 -7.05
C SER A 263 6.16 6.00 -7.00
N TRP A 264 4.84 5.87 -7.19
CA TRP A 264 3.90 6.98 -7.06
C TRP A 264 3.93 7.60 -5.66
N LEU A 265 3.92 6.77 -4.62
CA LEU A 265 3.97 7.24 -3.24
C LEU A 265 5.27 8.03 -2.99
N THR A 266 6.40 7.47 -3.42
CA THR A 266 7.73 8.09 -3.34
C THR A 266 7.83 9.42 -4.08
N LEU A 267 7.14 9.53 -5.22
CA LEU A 267 7.14 10.72 -6.08
C LEU A 267 6.28 11.86 -5.51
N VAL A 268 5.13 11.53 -4.91
CA VAL A 268 4.10 12.49 -4.50
C VAL A 268 4.23 12.97 -3.05
N GLN A 269 4.87 12.19 -2.16
CA GLN A 269 4.97 12.53 -0.72
C GLN A 269 5.70 13.84 -0.38
N ASP A 270 6.56 14.38 -1.26
CA ASP A 270 7.27 15.65 -1.03
C ASP A 270 6.95 16.65 -2.16
N ASP A 271 5.88 17.42 -1.97
CA ASP A 271 5.34 18.35 -2.95
C ASP A 271 6.17 19.63 -3.13
N LYS A 272 7.20 19.87 -2.30
CA LYS A 272 8.00 21.12 -2.32
C LYS A 272 8.69 21.38 -3.64
N HIS A 273 8.99 20.33 -4.40
CA HIS A 273 9.73 20.41 -5.66
C HIS A 273 8.82 20.54 -6.88
N PHE A 274 7.52 20.28 -6.73
CA PHE A 274 6.54 20.31 -7.81
C PHE A 274 5.57 21.48 -7.62
N HIS A 275 4.98 21.97 -8.71
CA HIS A 275 3.92 22.95 -8.57
C HIS A 275 2.64 22.28 -8.03
N LYS A 276 1.92 23.00 -7.17
CA LYS A 276 0.64 22.51 -6.63
C LYS A 276 -0.28 22.06 -7.76
N GLY A 277 -0.81 20.85 -7.64
CA GLY A 277 -1.74 20.26 -8.60
C GLY A 277 -1.11 19.61 -9.84
N PHE A 278 0.23 19.53 -9.94
CA PHE A 278 0.90 18.93 -11.11
C PHE A 278 0.43 17.50 -11.41
N PHE A 279 0.34 16.66 -10.37
CA PHE A 279 -0.02 15.25 -10.50
C PHE A 279 -1.52 14.98 -10.43
N THR A 280 -2.39 15.99 -10.26
CA THR A 280 -3.81 15.78 -9.95
C THR A 280 -4.52 14.96 -11.03
N GLN A 281 -4.25 15.20 -12.31
CA GLN A 281 -4.90 14.44 -13.38
C GLN A 281 -4.46 12.96 -13.40
N HIS A 282 -3.16 12.70 -13.20
CA HIS A 282 -2.62 11.33 -13.13
C HIS A 282 -3.13 10.61 -11.89
N ALA A 283 -3.18 11.30 -10.75
CA ALA A 283 -3.73 10.76 -9.51
C ALA A 283 -5.20 10.35 -9.69
N VAL A 284 -6.03 11.17 -10.34
CA VAL A 284 -7.42 10.81 -10.68
C VAL A 284 -7.47 9.57 -11.56
N GLN A 285 -6.61 9.46 -12.59
CA GLN A 285 -6.59 8.30 -13.49
C GLN A 285 -6.23 7.00 -12.75
N VAL A 286 -5.13 7.02 -11.99
CA VAL A 286 -4.65 5.86 -11.23
C VAL A 286 -5.65 5.47 -10.14
N PHE A 287 -6.20 6.45 -9.41
CA PHE A 287 -7.21 6.20 -8.38
C PHE A 287 -8.48 5.56 -8.97
N ASN A 288 -9.01 6.10 -10.06
CA ASN A 288 -10.17 5.52 -10.74
C ASN A 288 -9.88 4.10 -11.24
N SER A 289 -8.69 3.86 -11.80
CA SER A 289 -8.31 2.53 -12.26
C SER A 289 -8.24 1.53 -11.10
N TYR A 290 -7.67 1.93 -9.94
CA TYR A 290 -7.62 1.07 -8.76
C TYR A 290 -9.04 0.72 -8.27
N ILE A 291 -9.93 1.71 -8.16
CA ILE A 291 -11.33 1.48 -7.78
C ILE A 291 -12.04 0.55 -8.77
N GLN A 292 -11.83 0.73 -10.08
CA GLN A 292 -12.43 -0.13 -11.10
C GLN A 292 -11.91 -1.57 -11.00
N CYS A 293 -10.61 -1.77 -10.74
CA CYS A 293 -10.03 -3.10 -10.58
C CYS A 293 -10.60 -3.86 -9.38
N HIS A 294 -11.01 -3.16 -8.32
CA HIS A 294 -11.46 -3.77 -7.06
C HIS A 294 -12.98 -3.77 -6.85
N LEU A 295 -13.77 -3.25 -7.80
CA LEU A 295 -15.23 -3.29 -7.73
C LEU A 295 -15.83 -4.33 -8.68
N ALA A 296 -16.92 -4.96 -8.23
CA ALA A 296 -17.75 -5.80 -9.08
C ALA A 296 -18.45 -4.99 -10.20
N ALA A 297 -18.88 -5.71 -11.24
CA ALA A 297 -19.76 -5.12 -12.26
C ALA A 297 -21.05 -4.59 -11.60
N PRO A 298 -21.61 -3.45 -12.05
CA PRO A 298 -21.30 -2.74 -13.29
C PRO A 298 -20.22 -1.65 -13.18
N ASP A 299 -19.78 -1.29 -11.96
CA ASP A 299 -18.90 -0.13 -11.74
C ASP A 299 -17.41 -0.46 -11.88
N GLY A 300 -17.06 -1.74 -11.82
CA GLY A 300 -15.69 -2.22 -11.97
C GLY A 300 -15.57 -3.53 -12.75
N THR A 301 -14.35 -4.05 -12.77
CA THR A 301 -13.92 -5.20 -13.55
C THR A 301 -13.37 -6.33 -12.68
N ARG A 302 -13.47 -6.25 -11.34
CA ARG A 302 -12.87 -7.22 -10.39
C ARG A 302 -13.20 -8.66 -10.73
N ASN A 303 -14.41 -8.96 -11.19
CA ASN A 303 -14.86 -10.32 -11.46
C ASN A 303 -15.10 -10.60 -12.96
N LEU A 304 -14.56 -9.75 -13.85
CA LEU A 304 -14.78 -9.85 -15.30
C LEU A 304 -13.61 -10.54 -15.99
N THR A 305 -13.82 -11.80 -16.40
CA THR A 305 -12.99 -12.42 -17.45
C THR A 305 -13.52 -11.99 -18.82
N ALA A 306 -12.69 -12.10 -19.87
CA ALA A 306 -13.09 -11.84 -21.26
C ALA A 306 -14.34 -12.65 -21.72
N ASN A 307 -14.68 -13.74 -20.99
CA ASN A 307 -15.83 -14.61 -21.25
C ASN A 307 -17.01 -14.39 -20.28
N GLY A 308 -16.93 -13.43 -19.36
CA GLY A 308 -17.98 -13.15 -18.36
C GLY A 308 -18.17 -14.27 -17.33
N VAL A 309 -17.22 -15.20 -17.23
CA VAL A 309 -17.20 -16.24 -16.20
C VAL A 309 -16.52 -15.61 -14.99
N ALA A 310 -17.31 -15.28 -13.97
CA ALA A 310 -16.79 -14.95 -12.65
C ALA A 310 -16.04 -16.17 -12.07
N SER A 311 -15.07 -15.90 -11.19
CA SER A 311 -14.25 -16.90 -10.51
C SER A 311 -15.04 -18.11 -10.00
N ARG A 312 -14.41 -19.28 -10.09
CA ARG A 312 -14.95 -20.57 -9.64
C ARG A 312 -14.49 -20.85 -8.20
N GLU A 313 -15.43 -21.38 -7.41
CA GLU A 313 -15.29 -21.97 -6.06
C GLU A 313 -14.59 -21.10 -5.00
N GLU A 314 -15.23 -20.91 -3.85
CA GLU A 314 -14.58 -20.25 -2.70
C GLU A 314 -13.35 -21.07 -2.29
N GLU A 315 -12.17 -20.48 -2.42
CA GLU A 315 -10.95 -21.09 -1.91
C GLU A 315 -10.97 -21.12 -0.38
N GLU A 316 -10.49 -22.22 0.21
CA GLU A 316 -10.32 -22.29 1.66
C GLU A 316 -9.20 -21.33 2.09
N ILE A 317 -9.59 -20.14 2.57
CA ILE A 317 -8.69 -19.15 3.15
C ILE A 317 -8.02 -19.73 4.40
N SER A 318 -6.69 -19.75 4.40
CA SER A 318 -5.91 -20.21 5.57
C SER A 318 -5.97 -19.18 6.69
N GLU A 319 -6.07 -19.62 7.95
CA GLU A 319 -5.90 -18.73 9.13
C GLU A 319 -4.51 -18.05 9.17
N LEU A 320 -3.54 -18.50 8.37
CA LEU A 320 -2.21 -17.90 8.24
C LEU A 320 -2.13 -16.84 7.14
N GLN A 321 -3.17 -16.69 6.31
CA GLN A 321 -3.22 -15.66 5.27
C GLN A 321 -3.32 -14.29 5.93
N GLU A 322 -2.49 -13.36 5.48
CA GLU A 322 -2.54 -11.98 5.95
C GLU A 322 -3.82 -11.31 5.46
N ASP A 323 -4.32 -10.35 6.24
CA ASP A 323 -5.48 -9.54 5.86
C ASP A 323 -5.10 -8.61 4.69
N ASP A 324 -6.02 -8.32 3.76
CA ASP A 324 -5.73 -7.48 2.59
C ASP A 324 -5.17 -6.10 2.96
N ARG A 325 -5.63 -5.55 4.09
CA ARG A 325 -5.13 -4.28 4.64
C ARG A 325 -3.64 -4.33 5.03
N ASP A 326 -3.13 -5.51 5.35
CA ASP A 326 -1.75 -5.77 5.76
C ASP A 326 -0.93 -6.21 4.53
N GLN A 327 -1.44 -7.14 3.72
CA GLN A 327 -0.80 -7.62 2.48
C GLN A 327 -0.62 -6.49 1.45
N PHE A 328 -1.64 -5.65 1.24
CA PHE A 328 -1.64 -4.57 0.25
C PHE A 328 -1.46 -3.19 0.89
N CYS A 329 -0.85 -3.11 2.09
CA CYS A 329 -0.71 -1.87 2.84
C CYS A 329 0.02 -0.76 2.06
N ASP A 330 1.05 -1.12 1.28
CA ASP A 330 1.83 -0.18 0.47
C ASP A 330 1.03 0.34 -0.74
N GLN A 331 0.27 -0.54 -1.41
CA GLN A 331 -0.64 -0.14 -2.48
C GLN A 331 -1.69 0.84 -1.95
N LEU A 332 -2.35 0.48 -0.84
CA LEU A 332 -3.39 1.29 -0.22
C LEU A 332 -2.84 2.64 0.27
N ALA A 333 -1.62 2.67 0.81
CA ALA A 333 -0.94 3.92 1.18
C ALA A 333 -0.68 4.82 -0.04
N SER A 334 -0.23 4.24 -1.14
CA SER A 334 -0.04 4.95 -2.42
C SER A 334 -1.34 5.54 -2.96
N VAL A 335 -2.37 4.70 -3.09
CA VAL A 335 -3.70 5.12 -3.59
C VAL A 335 -4.35 6.12 -2.64
N GLY A 336 -4.16 5.98 -1.33
CA GLY A 336 -4.58 6.94 -0.33
C GLY A 336 -3.93 8.31 -0.54
N MET A 337 -2.61 8.36 -0.78
CA MET A 337 -1.89 9.60 -1.08
C MET A 337 -2.35 10.23 -2.41
N LEU A 338 -2.51 9.44 -3.48
CA LEU A 338 -3.06 9.92 -4.75
C LEU A 338 -4.49 10.48 -4.56
N GLY A 339 -5.30 9.82 -3.74
CA GLY A 339 -6.64 10.28 -3.37
C GLY A 339 -6.65 11.60 -2.60
N ARG A 340 -5.62 11.87 -1.80
CA ARG A 340 -5.47 13.15 -1.06
C ARG A 340 -5.13 14.32 -1.97
N ILE A 341 -4.15 14.16 -2.86
CA ILE A 341 -3.77 15.23 -3.81
C ILE A 341 -4.85 15.48 -4.89
N ALA A 342 -5.79 14.55 -5.03
CA ALA A 342 -6.97 14.65 -5.89
C ALA A 342 -8.30 14.62 -5.09
N ALA A 343 -8.29 15.12 -3.85
CA ALA A 343 -9.42 15.04 -2.93
C ALA A 343 -10.74 15.59 -3.50
N GLU A 344 -10.69 16.62 -4.34
CA GLU A 344 -11.86 17.21 -5.01
C GLU A 344 -12.64 16.21 -5.87
N HIS A 345 -11.98 15.19 -6.43
CA HIS A 345 -12.62 14.11 -7.19
C HIS A 345 -12.83 12.87 -6.33
N CYS A 346 -11.80 12.44 -5.60
CA CYS A 346 -11.78 11.12 -4.97
C CYS A 346 -12.73 11.01 -3.76
N ILE A 347 -12.85 12.06 -2.94
CA ILE A 347 -13.73 12.04 -1.75
C ILE A 347 -15.22 11.93 -2.17
N PRO A 348 -15.74 12.74 -3.11
CA PRO A 348 -17.09 12.57 -3.61
C PRO A 348 -17.34 11.21 -4.27
N LEU A 349 -16.37 10.68 -5.02
CA LEU A 349 -16.47 9.36 -5.66
C LEU A 349 -16.67 8.25 -4.62
N LEU A 350 -15.78 8.15 -3.64
CA LEU A 350 -15.87 7.15 -2.56
C LEU A 350 -17.19 7.29 -1.78
N THR A 351 -17.61 8.52 -1.50
CA THR A 351 -18.87 8.80 -0.80
C THR A 351 -20.05 8.24 -1.58
N SER A 352 -20.11 8.50 -2.89
CA SER A 352 -21.19 8.02 -3.75
C SER A 352 -21.22 6.50 -3.83
N LEU A 353 -20.06 5.86 -3.99
CA LEU A 353 -19.95 4.40 -4.06
C LEU A 353 -20.39 3.75 -2.74
N LEU A 354 -19.89 4.23 -1.61
CA LEU A 354 -20.29 3.72 -0.29
C LEU A 354 -21.78 3.93 -0.01
N GLU A 355 -22.35 5.09 -0.30
CA GLU A 355 -23.79 5.34 -0.10
C GLU A 355 -24.68 4.40 -0.95
N ASP A 356 -24.26 4.11 -2.18
CA ASP A 356 -24.90 3.10 -3.04
C ASP A 356 -24.78 1.70 -2.45
N ARG A 357 -23.55 1.27 -2.09
CA ARG A 357 -23.30 -0.07 -1.53
C ARG A 357 -24.03 -0.29 -0.20
N VAL A 358 -24.06 0.70 0.68
CA VAL A 358 -24.86 0.70 1.91
C VAL A 358 -26.35 0.48 1.60
N THR A 359 -26.88 1.20 0.61
CA THR A 359 -28.29 1.08 0.23
C THR A 359 -28.60 -0.31 -0.33
N ARG A 360 -27.71 -0.84 -1.17
CA ARG A 360 -27.81 -2.19 -1.73
C ARG A 360 -27.74 -3.25 -0.64
N LEU A 361 -26.82 -3.12 0.32
CA LEU A 361 -26.60 -4.10 1.39
C LEU A 361 -27.81 -4.15 2.31
N HIS A 362 -28.30 -2.98 2.74
CA HIS A 362 -29.53 -2.89 3.52
C HIS A 362 -30.71 -3.56 2.80
N GLY A 363 -30.86 -3.29 1.49
CA GLY A 363 -31.90 -3.90 0.67
C GLY A 363 -31.78 -5.42 0.54
N GLN A 364 -30.56 -5.96 0.39
CA GLN A 364 -30.35 -7.41 0.33
C GLN A 364 -30.67 -8.08 1.66
N LEU A 365 -30.13 -7.57 2.77
CA LEU A 365 -30.41 -8.14 4.10
C LEU A 365 -31.92 -8.12 4.42
N GLN A 366 -32.64 -7.07 4.03
CA GLN A 366 -34.09 -7.00 4.19
C GLN A 366 -34.83 -8.05 3.34
N ARG A 367 -34.40 -8.30 2.10
CA ARG A 367 -34.99 -9.35 1.24
C ARG A 367 -34.76 -10.74 1.82
N HIS A 368 -33.54 -11.03 2.28
CA HIS A 368 -33.23 -12.30 2.93
C HIS A 368 -34.09 -12.51 4.18
N GLN A 369 -34.26 -11.47 5.01
CA GLN A 369 -35.15 -11.53 6.17
C GLN A 369 -36.61 -11.86 5.80
N GLN A 370 -37.14 -11.21 4.75
CA GLN A 370 -38.50 -11.47 4.26
C GLN A 370 -38.66 -12.90 3.73
N GLN A 371 -37.65 -13.42 3.02
CA GLN A 371 -37.65 -14.79 2.51
C GLN A 371 -37.61 -15.83 3.63
N LEU A 372 -36.77 -15.63 4.65
CA LEU A 372 -36.70 -16.49 5.83
C LEU A 372 -38.05 -16.57 6.57
N LEU A 373 -38.79 -15.46 6.62
CA LEU A 373 -40.14 -15.41 7.21
C LEU A 373 -41.20 -16.08 6.33
N ALA A 374 -41.05 -16.04 5.01
CA ALA A 374 -42.04 -16.56 4.06
C ALA A 374 -41.88 -18.06 3.75
N SER A 375 -40.64 -18.59 3.72
CA SER A 375 -40.36 -19.98 3.36
C SER A 375 -39.06 -20.50 4.00
N PRO A 376 -39.11 -21.10 5.21
CA PRO A 376 -37.92 -21.56 5.93
C PRO A 376 -37.17 -22.73 5.27
N ALA A 377 -37.72 -23.34 4.22
CA ALA A 377 -37.27 -24.62 3.65
C ALA A 377 -36.70 -24.54 2.21
N SER A 378 -36.66 -23.36 1.58
CA SER A 378 -35.99 -23.20 0.27
C SER A 378 -34.51 -22.91 0.48
N GLY A 379 -33.71 -23.98 0.54
CA GLY A 379 -32.26 -23.94 0.59
C GLY A 379 -31.61 -23.50 -0.74
N SER A 380 -30.40 -22.96 -0.60
CA SER A 380 -29.56 -22.31 -1.62
C SER A 380 -30.09 -20.94 -2.08
N ILE A 381 -29.82 -19.93 -1.26
CA ILE A 381 -29.85 -18.55 -1.74
C ILE A 381 -28.51 -18.31 -2.44
N ASP A 382 -28.55 -17.73 -3.64
CA ASP A 382 -27.36 -17.31 -4.37
C ASP A 382 -26.74 -16.12 -3.63
N ASN A 383 -25.81 -16.42 -2.71
CA ASN A 383 -25.12 -15.44 -1.87
C ASN A 383 -24.13 -14.58 -2.64
N LYS A 384 -23.80 -14.95 -3.88
CA LYS A 384 -22.79 -14.28 -4.68
C LYS A 384 -22.98 -12.77 -4.80
N VAL A 385 -24.23 -12.31 -4.94
CA VAL A 385 -24.53 -10.86 -5.01
C VAL A 385 -24.21 -10.15 -3.69
N LEU A 386 -24.36 -10.86 -2.57
CA LEU A 386 -24.03 -10.38 -1.24
C LEU A 386 -22.51 -10.43 -1.00
N ASP A 387 -21.84 -11.48 -1.46
CA ASP A 387 -20.38 -11.63 -1.37
C ASP A 387 -19.66 -10.57 -2.22
N ASP A 388 -20.09 -10.38 -3.47
CA ASP A 388 -19.61 -9.30 -4.35
C ASP A 388 -19.76 -7.93 -3.69
N LEU A 389 -20.85 -7.74 -2.94
CA LEU A 389 -21.15 -6.50 -2.25
C LEU A 389 -20.34 -6.33 -0.97
N TYR A 390 -20.05 -7.40 -0.24
CA TYR A 390 -19.13 -7.37 0.89
C TYR A 390 -17.73 -6.99 0.42
N GLU A 391 -17.29 -7.58 -0.67
CA GLU A 391 -15.98 -7.31 -1.26
C GLU A 391 -15.89 -5.87 -1.82
N ASP A 392 -16.96 -5.36 -2.45
CA ASP A 392 -17.03 -3.95 -2.83
C ASP A 392 -16.91 -3.02 -1.62
N ILE A 393 -17.60 -3.33 -0.52
CA ILE A 393 -17.56 -2.52 0.70
C ILE A 393 -16.19 -2.62 1.36
N HIS A 394 -15.59 -3.82 1.39
CA HIS A 394 -14.26 -4.10 1.92
C HIS A 394 -13.22 -3.14 1.31
N TRP A 395 -13.03 -3.20 -0.01
CA TRP A 395 -12.06 -2.36 -0.70
C TRP A 395 -12.35 -0.86 -0.57
N LEU A 396 -13.63 -0.46 -0.59
CA LEU A 396 -14.00 0.94 -0.38
C LEU A 396 -13.66 1.43 1.04
N ILE A 397 -13.84 0.60 2.08
CA ILE A 397 -13.45 0.93 3.44
C ILE A 397 -11.93 1.06 3.55
N LEU A 398 -11.17 0.11 2.98
CA LEU A 398 -9.70 0.14 3.01
C LEU A 398 -9.14 1.40 2.35
N VAL A 399 -9.55 1.69 1.10
CA VAL A 399 -9.12 2.89 0.37
C VAL A 399 -9.52 4.16 1.14
N THR A 400 -10.72 4.21 1.70
CA THR A 400 -11.18 5.37 2.50
C THR A 400 -10.32 5.56 3.75
N GLY A 401 -9.94 4.47 4.43
CA GLY A 401 -9.09 4.50 5.63
C GLY A 401 -7.69 5.06 5.35
N TYR A 402 -7.07 4.64 4.26
CA TYR A 402 -5.76 5.16 3.82
C TYR A 402 -5.83 6.57 3.23
N LEU A 403 -6.94 6.95 2.59
CA LEU A 403 -7.13 8.34 2.15
C LEU A 403 -7.25 9.30 3.35
N LEU A 404 -8.06 8.95 4.35
CA LEU A 404 -8.40 9.88 5.42
C LEU A 404 -7.37 9.93 6.57
N ALA A 405 -6.52 8.94 6.75
CA ALA A 405 -5.55 8.95 7.84
C ALA A 405 -4.31 8.11 7.51
N ASN A 406 -3.19 8.44 8.15
CA ASN A 406 -1.93 7.71 8.06
C ASN A 406 -1.84 6.62 9.14
N ASP A 407 -1.06 5.57 8.86
CA ASP A 407 -0.52 4.72 9.91
C ASP A 407 0.72 5.37 10.49
N THR A 408 0.65 5.80 11.75
CA THR A 408 1.82 6.22 12.51
C THR A 408 2.04 5.25 13.66
N GLN A 409 3.11 4.45 13.58
CA GLN A 409 3.55 3.61 14.69
C GLN A 409 4.40 4.46 15.65
N GLY A 410 3.95 4.62 16.89
CA GLY A 410 4.71 5.31 17.94
C GLY A 410 4.47 6.83 18.06
N GLU A 411 3.84 7.46 17.08
CA GLU A 411 3.46 8.88 17.11
C GLU A 411 1.93 9.07 17.11
N THR A 412 1.47 10.26 17.50
CA THR A 412 0.04 10.61 17.39
C THR A 412 -0.29 10.91 15.93
N PRO A 413 -1.20 10.15 15.28
CA PRO A 413 -1.56 10.40 13.90
C PRO A 413 -2.33 11.72 13.78
N LEU A 414 -1.91 12.57 12.84
CA LEU A 414 -2.59 13.82 12.50
C LEU A 414 -3.50 13.63 11.29
N ILE A 415 -4.50 14.50 11.15
CA ILE A 415 -5.32 14.62 9.94
C ILE A 415 -4.37 15.00 8.78
N PRO A 416 -4.38 14.27 7.65
CA PRO A 416 -3.52 14.61 6.51
C PRO A 416 -3.73 16.06 6.06
N PRO A 417 -2.65 16.82 5.78
CA PRO A 417 -2.74 18.24 5.44
C PRO A 417 -3.69 18.54 4.28
N GLU A 418 -3.71 17.69 3.26
CA GLU A 418 -4.55 17.85 2.07
C GLU A 418 -6.04 17.73 2.42
N VAL A 419 -6.38 16.83 3.35
CA VAL A 419 -7.77 16.62 3.82
C VAL A 419 -8.23 17.82 4.66
N MET A 420 -7.35 18.35 5.52
CA MET A 420 -7.62 19.56 6.28
C MET A 420 -7.77 20.78 5.36
N GLU A 421 -6.84 20.97 4.41
CA GLU A 421 -6.89 22.07 3.42
C GLU A 421 -8.17 21.99 2.57
N TYR A 422 -8.56 20.79 2.15
CA TYR A 422 -9.81 20.55 1.42
C TYR A 422 -11.04 20.99 2.23
N SER A 423 -11.14 20.60 3.50
CA SER A 423 -12.27 21.00 4.37
C SER A 423 -12.25 22.51 4.67
N ILE A 424 -11.08 23.11 4.91
CA ILE A 424 -10.93 24.56 5.11
C ILE A 424 -11.42 25.33 3.87
N LYS A 425 -10.97 24.94 2.68
CA LYS A 425 -11.28 25.59 1.41
C LYS A 425 -12.79 25.64 1.13
N HIS A 426 -13.52 24.57 1.46
CA HIS A 426 -14.95 24.46 1.18
C HIS A 426 -15.85 24.80 2.38
N SER A 427 -15.27 25.17 3.52
CA SER A 427 -16.01 25.44 4.76
C SER A 427 -17.10 26.52 4.64
N ALA A 428 -16.94 27.49 3.73
CA ALA A 428 -17.93 28.55 3.49
C ALA A 428 -19.17 28.09 2.69
N GLU A 429 -19.08 26.95 1.99
CA GLU A 429 -20.14 26.42 1.13
C GLU A 429 -21.07 25.46 1.88
N VAL A 430 -20.59 24.96 3.02
CA VAL A 430 -21.20 23.94 3.87
C VAL A 430 -22.14 24.53 4.92
N ASP A 431 -23.26 23.85 5.18
CA ASP A 431 -24.10 24.03 6.35
C ASP A 431 -23.69 23.05 7.46
N ILE A 432 -23.24 23.59 8.59
CA ILE A 432 -22.71 22.80 9.72
C ILE A 432 -23.83 21.98 10.37
N ASN A 433 -25.04 22.51 10.48
CA ASN A 433 -26.14 21.81 11.13
C ASN A 433 -26.55 20.58 10.30
N THR A 434 -26.65 20.73 8.98
CA THR A 434 -26.91 19.61 8.07
C THR A 434 -25.76 18.60 8.12
N THR A 435 -24.51 19.06 8.23
CA THR A 435 -23.34 18.18 8.34
C THR A 435 -23.38 17.36 9.64
N LEU A 436 -23.68 17.98 10.77
CA LEU A 436 -23.85 17.30 12.06
C LEU A 436 -25.06 16.35 12.05
N GLN A 437 -26.15 16.70 11.34
CA GLN A 437 -27.28 15.80 11.15
C GLN A 437 -26.87 14.55 10.35
N ILE A 438 -26.14 14.71 9.24
CA ILE A 438 -25.62 13.60 8.43
C ILE A 438 -24.73 12.66 9.25
N LEU A 439 -23.90 13.22 10.12
CA LEU A 439 -23.04 12.48 11.05
C LEU A 439 -23.85 11.75 12.13
N GLY A 440 -24.77 12.46 12.79
CA GLY A 440 -25.56 11.96 13.92
C GLY A 440 -26.72 11.03 13.56
N SER A 441 -27.03 10.85 12.27
CA SER A 441 -28.09 9.95 11.80
C SER A 441 -27.57 8.88 10.82
N PRO A 442 -26.62 8.00 11.24
CA PRO A 442 -26.11 6.91 10.39
C PRO A 442 -27.19 5.87 10.06
N GLY A 443 -28.34 5.93 10.72
CA GLY A 443 -29.49 5.08 10.45
C GLY A 443 -30.35 5.48 9.24
N GLU A 444 -30.15 6.68 8.72
CA GLU A 444 -30.93 7.26 7.63
C GLU A 444 -30.08 7.44 6.38
N LYS A 445 -30.71 7.38 5.20
CA LYS A 445 -30.02 7.67 3.94
C LYS A 445 -29.58 9.13 3.95
N ALA A 446 -28.34 9.42 3.53
CA ALA A 446 -27.87 10.79 3.43
C ALA A 446 -28.76 11.64 2.52
N SER A 447 -29.21 11.06 1.41
CA SER A 447 -30.09 11.71 0.43
C SER A 447 -31.50 12.05 0.94
N SER A 448 -31.95 11.49 2.07
CA SER A 448 -33.23 11.88 2.69
C SER A 448 -33.12 13.10 3.60
N ILE A 449 -31.92 13.57 3.90
CA ILE A 449 -31.69 14.72 4.79
C ILE A 449 -31.75 16.02 3.97
N PRO A 450 -32.61 17.00 4.34
CA PRO A 450 -32.70 18.26 3.62
C PRO A 450 -31.35 19.00 3.59
N GLY A 451 -30.91 19.40 2.40
CA GLY A 451 -29.66 20.14 2.23
C GLY A 451 -28.40 19.27 2.18
N TYR A 452 -28.49 17.95 2.07
CA TYR A 452 -27.34 17.02 2.11
C TYR A 452 -26.20 17.37 1.11
N ASN A 453 -26.48 18.11 0.03
CA ASN A 453 -25.48 18.58 -0.93
C ASN A 453 -24.56 19.70 -0.40
N ARG A 454 -24.94 20.37 0.70
CA ARG A 454 -24.16 21.43 1.35
C ARG A 454 -23.54 20.92 2.65
N THR A 455 -22.93 19.74 2.59
CA THR A 455 -22.29 19.10 3.74
C THR A 455 -20.79 18.97 3.51
N ASP A 456 -20.01 19.01 4.57
CA ASP A 456 -18.57 18.79 4.45
C ASP A 456 -18.32 17.38 3.88
N SER A 457 -17.61 17.28 2.76
CA SER A 457 -17.47 16.01 2.05
C SER A 457 -16.66 14.98 2.85
N VAL A 458 -15.72 15.42 3.69
CA VAL A 458 -14.93 14.52 4.53
C VAL A 458 -15.80 13.94 5.63
N ILE A 459 -16.57 14.78 6.33
CA ILE A 459 -17.52 14.29 7.33
C ILE A 459 -18.58 13.40 6.69
N ARG A 460 -19.06 13.73 5.49
CA ARG A 460 -20.02 12.88 4.76
C ARG A 460 -19.43 11.51 4.42
N LEU A 461 -18.16 11.46 3.99
CA LEU A 461 -17.44 10.20 3.72
C LEU A 461 -17.27 9.36 5.00
N LEU A 462 -16.81 9.96 6.10
CA LEU A 462 -16.75 9.31 7.42
C LEU A 462 -18.13 8.78 7.84
N SER A 463 -19.17 9.56 7.59
CA SER A 463 -20.55 9.20 7.90
C SER A 463 -21.11 8.10 6.98
N ALA A 464 -20.55 7.90 5.79
CA ALA A 464 -20.89 6.78 4.92
C ALA A 464 -20.39 5.46 5.53
N ILE A 465 -19.19 5.45 6.12
CA ILE A 465 -18.67 4.29 6.86
C ILE A 465 -19.49 4.02 8.13
N LEU A 466 -19.91 5.06 8.88
CA LEU A 466 -20.85 4.87 9.99
C LEU A 466 -22.16 4.25 9.55
N ARG A 467 -22.64 4.56 8.33
CA ARG A 467 -23.85 3.93 7.78
C ARG A 467 -23.63 2.44 7.47
N VAL A 468 -22.45 2.04 6.99
CA VAL A 468 -22.11 0.61 6.85
C VAL A 468 -22.15 -0.06 8.24
N SER A 469 -21.47 0.53 9.22
CA SER A 469 -21.47 0.05 10.61
C SER A 469 -22.88 -0.08 11.19
N GLU A 470 -23.76 0.90 10.94
CA GLU A 470 -25.14 0.88 11.41
C GLU A 470 -26.00 -0.19 10.71
N VAL A 471 -25.76 -0.45 9.41
CA VAL A 471 -26.40 -1.58 8.71
C VAL A 471 -26.01 -2.91 9.34
N GLU A 472 -24.72 -3.12 9.64
CA GLU A 472 -24.23 -4.30 10.34
C GLU A 472 -24.87 -4.43 11.74
N SER A 473 -24.85 -3.36 12.55
CA SER A 473 -25.46 -3.35 13.89
C SER A 473 -26.98 -3.56 13.87
N ARG A 474 -27.69 -3.12 12.82
CA ARG A 474 -29.13 -3.42 12.63
C ARG A 474 -29.36 -4.88 12.28
N ALA A 475 -28.51 -5.46 11.44
CA ALA A 475 -28.58 -6.87 11.09
C ALA A 475 -28.34 -7.76 12.32
N ILE A 476 -27.36 -7.42 13.17
CA ILE A 476 -27.12 -8.08 14.46
C ILE A 476 -28.38 -8.03 15.35
N ARG A 477 -28.99 -6.83 15.51
CA ARG A 477 -30.24 -6.67 16.29
C ARG A 477 -31.42 -7.47 15.71
N ALA A 478 -31.41 -7.73 14.40
CA ALA A 478 -32.42 -8.52 13.71
C ALA A 478 -32.13 -10.04 13.70
N ASN A 479 -31.09 -10.51 14.40
CA ASN A 479 -30.60 -11.89 14.40
C ASN A 479 -30.17 -12.39 13.00
N LEU A 480 -29.63 -11.49 12.18
CA LEU A 480 -29.11 -11.78 10.84
C LEU A 480 -27.57 -11.91 10.83
N THR A 481 -26.93 -12.12 11.99
CA THR A 481 -25.47 -12.21 12.10
C THR A 481 -24.85 -13.26 11.17
N HIS A 482 -25.54 -14.39 10.97
CA HIS A 482 -25.12 -15.48 10.09
C HIS A 482 -25.10 -15.11 8.59
N LEU A 483 -25.62 -13.94 8.21
CA LEU A 483 -25.55 -13.41 6.84
C LEU A 483 -24.47 -12.35 6.69
N LEU A 484 -23.83 -11.90 7.77
CA LEU A 484 -22.82 -10.85 7.75
C LEU A 484 -21.43 -11.42 7.44
N SER A 485 -20.61 -10.64 6.75
CA SER A 485 -19.19 -10.93 6.53
C SER A 485 -18.37 -10.52 7.77
N PRO A 486 -17.64 -11.47 8.41
CA PRO A 486 -16.66 -11.14 9.45
C PRO A 486 -15.55 -10.22 8.95
N GLN A 487 -15.13 -10.36 7.68
CA GLN A 487 -14.12 -9.50 7.05
C GLN A 487 -14.58 -8.05 7.02
N MET A 488 -15.80 -7.79 6.54
CA MET A 488 -16.38 -6.44 6.59
C MET A 488 -16.43 -5.90 8.03
N GLY A 489 -16.71 -6.75 9.01
CA GLY A 489 -16.64 -6.40 10.43
C GLY A 489 -15.25 -5.95 10.87
N LYS A 490 -14.19 -6.65 10.42
CA LYS A 490 -12.79 -6.28 10.68
C LYS A 490 -12.47 -4.92 10.07
N ASP A 491 -12.88 -4.68 8.83
CA ASP A 491 -12.63 -3.42 8.11
C ASP A 491 -13.29 -2.24 8.81
N ILE A 492 -14.55 -2.39 9.22
CA ILE A 492 -15.28 -1.36 9.96
C ILE A 492 -14.57 -1.04 11.27
N VAL A 493 -14.23 -2.07 12.07
CA VAL A 493 -13.57 -1.87 13.37
C VAL A 493 -12.19 -1.25 13.20
N TRP A 494 -11.42 -1.69 12.21
CA TRP A 494 -10.14 -1.10 11.84
C TRP A 494 -10.25 0.36 11.47
N PHE A 495 -11.23 0.71 10.62
CA PHE A 495 -11.48 2.07 10.21
C PHE A 495 -11.86 2.96 11.39
N LEU A 496 -12.80 2.50 12.24
CA LEU A 496 -13.23 3.23 13.43
C LEU A 496 -12.09 3.44 14.43
N LYS A 497 -11.18 2.47 14.53
CA LYS A 497 -9.94 2.58 15.34
C LYS A 497 -9.02 3.66 14.80
N ARG A 498 -8.82 3.71 13.47
CA ARG A 498 -8.04 4.75 12.81
C ARG A 498 -8.69 6.14 12.96
N TRP A 499 -9.99 6.25 12.73
CA TRP A 499 -10.77 7.47 12.99
C TRP A 499 -10.57 7.95 14.43
N ALA A 500 -10.83 7.10 15.43
CA ALA A 500 -10.75 7.49 16.84
C ALA A 500 -9.37 8.04 17.24
N LYS A 501 -8.30 7.65 16.54
CA LYS A 501 -6.95 8.17 16.77
C LYS A 501 -6.69 9.52 16.11
N THR A 502 -7.34 9.82 14.99
CA THR A 502 -7.02 10.97 14.13
C THR A 502 -8.06 12.11 14.22
N TYR A 503 -9.35 11.79 14.20
CA TYR A 503 -10.45 12.78 14.12
C TYR A 503 -11.33 12.82 15.37
N LEU A 504 -10.88 12.30 16.51
CA LEU A 504 -11.69 12.34 17.74
C LEU A 504 -10.92 13.10 18.83
N LEU A 505 -11.55 14.16 19.35
CA LEU A 505 -10.93 15.12 20.28
C LEU A 505 -9.69 15.78 19.67
N VAL A 506 -9.87 16.40 18.49
CA VAL A 506 -8.79 17.07 17.77
C VAL A 506 -8.14 18.16 18.65
N ASP A 507 -6.83 18.05 18.90
CA ASP A 507 -6.08 19.06 19.65
C ASP A 507 -5.65 20.20 18.73
N GLU A 508 -6.25 21.38 18.95
CA GLU A 508 -5.97 22.60 18.18
C GLU A 508 -4.50 23.01 18.17
N LYS A 509 -3.71 22.57 19.17
CA LYS A 509 -2.27 22.90 19.24
C LYS A 509 -1.42 22.16 18.22
N LEU A 510 -1.94 21.10 17.61
CA LEU A 510 -1.22 20.27 16.64
C LEU A 510 -1.41 20.75 15.20
N TYR A 511 -2.23 21.79 14.98
CA TYR A 511 -2.58 22.28 13.65
C TYR A 511 -2.49 23.81 13.60
N ASP A 512 -1.95 24.36 12.51
CA ASP A 512 -1.93 25.81 12.30
C ASP A 512 -3.35 26.38 12.12
N GLN A 513 -4.22 25.62 11.46
CA GLN A 513 -5.63 25.95 11.24
C GLN A 513 -6.46 24.67 11.17
N ILE A 514 -7.67 24.71 11.75
CA ILE A 514 -8.66 23.64 11.67
C ILE A 514 -9.92 24.19 10.99
N SER A 515 -10.54 23.38 10.12
CA SER A 515 -11.80 23.75 9.50
C SER A 515 -12.93 23.85 10.53
N LEU A 516 -13.86 24.80 10.34
CA LEU A 516 -15.00 24.96 11.24
C LEU A 516 -15.87 23.68 11.35
N PRO A 517 -16.15 22.92 10.27
CA PRO A 517 -16.83 21.64 10.37
C PRO A 517 -16.10 20.63 11.28
N PHE A 518 -14.78 20.50 11.18
CA PHE A 518 -14.04 19.57 12.04
C PHE A 518 -14.00 20.02 13.49
N SER A 519 -13.73 21.31 13.76
CA SER A 519 -13.74 21.84 15.12
C SER A 519 -15.09 21.62 15.81
N THR A 520 -16.20 21.80 15.09
CA THR A 520 -17.56 21.61 15.64
C THR A 520 -18.00 20.16 15.79
N ALA A 521 -17.60 19.26 14.88
CA ALA A 521 -17.98 17.85 14.94
C ALA A 521 -17.06 17.01 15.85
N PHE A 522 -15.76 17.35 15.90
CA PHE A 522 -14.70 16.49 16.41
C PHE A 522 -13.84 17.14 17.51
N GLY A 523 -14.15 18.38 17.92
CA GLY A 523 -13.43 19.09 18.98
C GLY A 523 -13.64 18.46 20.36
N ALA A 524 -12.69 18.70 21.27
CA ALA A 524 -12.64 18.05 22.59
C ALA A 524 -13.91 18.22 23.45
N ASP A 525 -14.53 19.41 23.40
CA ASP A 525 -15.70 19.78 24.21
C ASP A 525 -17.01 19.78 23.40
N THR A 526 -17.07 19.01 22.32
CA THR A 526 -18.24 18.97 21.42
C THR A 526 -19.17 17.80 21.74
N GLU A 527 -20.48 18.01 21.58
CA GLU A 527 -21.46 16.92 21.65
C GLU A 527 -21.23 15.87 20.55
N GLY A 528 -20.67 16.27 19.40
CA GLY A 528 -20.29 15.37 18.31
C GLY A 528 -19.28 14.32 18.77
N SER A 529 -18.21 14.73 19.46
CA SER A 529 -17.23 13.79 20.00
C SER A 529 -17.81 12.86 21.07
N GLN A 530 -18.67 13.39 21.95
CA GLN A 530 -19.36 12.57 22.96
C GLN A 530 -20.26 11.51 22.31
N TRP A 531 -21.02 11.90 21.28
CA TRP A 531 -21.88 11.00 20.53
C TRP A 531 -21.06 9.91 19.82
N ILE A 532 -19.96 10.27 19.17
CA ILE A 532 -19.07 9.29 18.50
C ILE A 532 -18.50 8.30 19.52
N VAL A 533 -18.02 8.76 20.68
CA VAL A 533 -17.52 7.86 21.74
C VAL A 533 -18.60 6.86 22.16
N GLY A 534 -19.83 7.33 22.38
CA GLY A 534 -20.97 6.47 22.71
C GLY A 534 -21.26 5.45 21.61
N TYR A 535 -21.30 5.89 20.35
CA TYR A 535 -21.52 5.03 19.19
C TYR A 535 -20.45 3.94 19.05
N LEU A 536 -19.17 4.31 19.18
CA LEU A 536 -18.04 3.37 19.11
C LEU A 536 -18.11 2.33 20.24
N LEU A 537 -18.51 2.74 21.44
CA LEU A 537 -18.69 1.84 22.57
C LEU A 537 -19.86 0.87 22.34
N GLU A 538 -20.98 1.35 21.79
CA GLU A 538 -22.10 0.48 21.39
C GLU A 538 -21.69 -0.53 20.32
N LYS A 539 -20.88 -0.10 19.34
CA LYS A 539 -20.32 -0.98 18.32
C LYS A 539 -19.45 -2.07 18.93
N VAL A 540 -18.56 -1.72 19.86
CA VAL A 540 -17.73 -2.70 20.59
C VAL A 540 -18.61 -3.71 21.32
N ILE A 541 -19.62 -3.25 22.07
CA ILE A 541 -20.50 -4.13 22.84
C ILE A 541 -21.28 -5.06 21.92
N SER A 542 -21.82 -4.54 20.83
CA SER A 542 -22.54 -5.31 19.81
C SER A 542 -21.66 -6.43 19.26
N ASN A 543 -20.42 -6.12 18.87
CA ASN A 543 -19.51 -7.09 18.28
C ASN A 543 -19.06 -8.15 19.28
N LEU A 544 -18.64 -7.75 20.49
CA LEU A 544 -18.25 -8.69 21.55
C LEU A 544 -19.39 -9.61 22.01
N ALA A 545 -20.64 -9.24 21.74
CA ALA A 545 -21.79 -10.05 22.08
C ALA A 545 -22.08 -11.19 21.08
N VAL A 546 -21.65 -11.06 19.82
CA VAL A 546 -22.03 -12.01 18.76
C VAL A 546 -20.88 -12.64 17.99
N TRP A 547 -19.72 -11.98 17.94
CA TRP A 547 -18.56 -12.41 17.15
C TRP A 547 -17.55 -13.23 17.98
N SER A 548 -18.01 -14.07 18.91
CA SER A 548 -17.10 -14.90 19.72
C SER A 548 -16.45 -16.05 18.94
N SER A 549 -17.01 -16.45 17.79
CA SER A 549 -16.42 -17.44 16.89
C SER A 549 -15.30 -16.85 16.03
N GLU A 550 -15.37 -15.55 15.73
CA GLU A 550 -14.45 -14.86 14.83
C GLU A 550 -13.33 -14.20 15.63
N GLN A 551 -12.25 -14.96 15.83
CA GLN A 551 -11.21 -14.61 16.79
C GLN A 551 -10.51 -13.28 16.46
N ASP A 552 -10.25 -13.00 15.18
CA ASP A 552 -9.61 -11.77 14.73
C ASP A 552 -10.52 -10.56 14.88
N LEU A 553 -11.79 -10.69 14.50
CA LEU A 553 -12.77 -9.63 14.69
C LEU A 553 -12.98 -9.31 16.18
N ALA A 554 -13.04 -10.32 17.05
CA ALA A 554 -13.14 -10.11 18.50
C ALA A 554 -11.90 -9.43 19.07
N ASN A 555 -10.71 -9.82 18.61
CA ASN A 555 -9.44 -9.18 18.98
C ASN A 555 -9.40 -7.71 18.51
N ASP A 556 -9.70 -7.43 17.25
CA ASP A 556 -9.74 -6.06 16.70
C ASP A 556 -10.78 -5.19 17.43
N THR A 557 -11.94 -5.77 17.75
CA THR A 557 -13.01 -5.08 18.48
C THR A 557 -12.56 -4.66 19.88
N VAL A 558 -11.86 -5.54 20.61
CA VAL A 558 -11.35 -5.18 21.94
C VAL A 558 -10.15 -4.22 21.86
N GLN A 559 -9.37 -4.23 20.77
CA GLN A 559 -8.35 -3.20 20.53
C GLN A 559 -8.94 -1.82 20.23
N LEU A 560 -10.10 -1.75 19.57
CA LEU A 560 -10.87 -0.51 19.46
C LEU A 560 -11.29 -0.02 20.85
N LEU A 561 -11.75 -0.90 21.74
CA LEU A 561 -12.07 -0.54 23.13
C LEU A 561 -10.84 0.02 23.87
N VAL A 562 -9.69 -0.63 23.74
CA VAL A 562 -8.42 -0.12 24.30
C VAL A 562 -8.10 1.27 23.75
N THR A 563 -8.28 1.48 22.45
CA THR A 563 -8.05 2.78 21.81
C THR A 563 -8.94 3.88 22.44
N LEU A 564 -10.20 3.57 22.77
CA LEU A 564 -11.09 4.52 23.44
C LEU A 564 -10.63 4.93 24.84
N VAL A 565 -9.83 4.09 25.53
CA VAL A 565 -9.41 4.33 26.93
C VAL A 565 -7.90 4.50 27.14
N GLU A 566 -7.07 4.35 26.11
CA GLU A 566 -5.61 4.48 26.21
C GLU A 566 -5.17 5.93 26.47
N ARG A 567 -5.90 6.90 25.92
CA ARG A 567 -5.69 8.34 26.17
C ARG A 567 -6.70 8.85 27.18
N ARG A 568 -6.21 9.59 28.17
CA ARG A 568 -7.02 10.11 29.27
C ARG A 568 -8.20 10.96 28.80
N GLU A 569 -8.02 11.75 27.75
CA GLU A 569 -9.06 12.62 27.17
C GLU A 569 -10.27 11.81 26.70
N ARG A 570 -10.05 10.75 25.90
CA ARG A 570 -11.11 9.84 25.46
C ARG A 570 -11.69 9.03 26.63
N ALA A 571 -10.82 8.51 27.50
CA ALA A 571 -11.25 7.74 28.67
C ALA A 571 -12.22 8.52 29.56
N ASN A 572 -12.00 9.83 29.76
CA ASN A 572 -12.88 10.70 30.55
C ASN A 572 -14.32 10.79 29.97
N LEU A 573 -14.49 10.65 28.66
CA LEU A 573 -15.81 10.61 28.02
C LEU A 573 -16.42 9.21 28.09
N VAL A 574 -15.62 8.17 27.81
CA VAL A 574 -16.08 6.76 27.81
C VAL A 574 -16.68 6.36 29.15
N ILE A 575 -16.06 6.75 30.27
CA ILE A 575 -16.54 6.38 31.61
C ILE A 575 -17.87 7.06 31.98
N GLN A 576 -18.32 8.06 31.23
CA GLN A 576 -19.62 8.71 31.44
C GLN A 576 -20.75 7.92 30.78
N CYS A 577 -20.44 7.03 29.84
CA CYS A 577 -21.44 6.22 29.14
C CYS A 577 -21.94 5.07 30.02
N GLU A 578 -23.27 4.95 30.20
CA GLU A 578 -23.87 3.84 30.96
C GLU A 578 -23.47 2.46 30.41
N ASN A 579 -23.32 2.36 29.09
CA ASN A 579 -22.88 1.17 28.38
C ASN A 579 -21.51 0.64 28.88
N TRP A 580 -20.61 1.52 29.33
CA TRP A 580 -19.31 1.14 29.87
C TRP A 580 -19.45 0.38 31.19
N TRP A 581 -20.29 0.92 32.10
CA TRP A 581 -20.58 0.32 33.39
C TRP A 581 -21.34 -1.00 33.25
N ASN A 582 -22.25 -1.08 32.28
CA ASN A 582 -22.96 -2.31 31.96
C ASN A 582 -22.00 -3.39 31.44
N LEU A 583 -21.07 -3.02 30.56
CA LEU A 583 -20.01 -3.91 30.07
C LEU A 583 -19.14 -4.43 31.22
N ALA A 584 -18.68 -3.55 32.11
CA ALA A 584 -17.90 -3.90 33.29
C ALA A 584 -18.63 -4.93 34.18
N LYS A 585 -19.89 -4.64 34.54
CA LYS A 585 -20.73 -5.54 35.36
C LYS A 585 -20.94 -6.89 34.69
N GLN A 586 -21.22 -6.90 33.39
CA GLN A 586 -21.46 -8.12 32.64
C GLN A 586 -20.21 -9.00 32.55
N PHE A 587 -19.04 -8.37 32.32
CA PHE A 587 -17.77 -9.06 32.28
C PHE A 587 -17.40 -9.65 33.65
N ALA A 588 -17.54 -8.87 34.74
CA ALA A 588 -17.26 -9.31 36.11
C ALA A 588 -18.13 -10.50 36.54
N ARG A 589 -19.39 -10.55 36.09
CA ARG A 589 -20.33 -11.66 36.38
C ARG A 589 -20.02 -12.96 35.63
N ARG A 590 -19.11 -12.94 34.65
CA ARG A 590 -18.79 -14.10 33.79
C ARG A 590 -20.02 -14.74 33.15
N SER A 591 -21.02 -13.94 32.80
CA SER A 591 -22.23 -14.40 32.14
C SER A 591 -22.11 -14.35 30.62
N PRO A 592 -22.87 -15.17 29.88
CA PRO A 592 -23.06 -14.98 28.44
C PRO A 592 -23.50 -13.55 28.09
N PRO A 593 -23.14 -13.03 26.90
CA PRO A 593 -22.34 -13.69 25.87
C PRO A 593 -20.82 -13.57 26.09
N LEU A 594 -20.34 -12.63 26.92
CA LEU A 594 -18.90 -12.30 27.06
C LEU A 594 -18.04 -13.45 27.58
N HIS A 595 -18.61 -14.42 28.30
CA HIS A 595 -17.89 -15.59 28.78
C HIS A 595 -17.37 -16.49 27.64
N TYR A 596 -17.99 -16.43 26.45
CA TYR A 596 -17.57 -17.22 25.28
C TYR A 596 -16.35 -16.67 24.55
N LEU A 597 -15.94 -15.42 24.85
CA LEU A 597 -14.75 -14.82 24.27
C LEU A 597 -13.49 -15.59 24.68
N SER A 598 -12.50 -15.67 23.80
CA SER A 598 -11.24 -16.35 24.10
C SER A 598 -10.44 -15.66 25.21
N SER A 599 -9.46 -16.37 25.78
CA SER A 599 -8.64 -15.84 26.88
C SER A 599 -7.88 -14.56 26.48
N SER A 600 -7.41 -14.47 25.22
CA SER A 600 -6.74 -13.27 24.71
C SER A 600 -7.65 -12.04 24.76
N VAL A 601 -8.87 -12.19 24.26
CA VAL A 601 -9.86 -11.11 24.21
C VAL A 601 -10.26 -10.70 25.62
N GLN A 602 -10.54 -11.67 26.52
CA GLN A 602 -10.88 -11.37 27.91
C GLN A 602 -9.78 -10.63 28.67
N ARG A 603 -8.49 -10.99 28.44
CA ARG A 603 -7.35 -10.27 29.03
C ARG A 603 -7.27 -8.83 28.54
N THR A 604 -7.49 -8.62 27.24
CA THR A 604 -7.46 -7.28 26.64
C THR A 604 -8.64 -6.43 27.09
N LEU A 605 -9.81 -7.04 27.27
CA LEU A 605 -11.00 -6.37 27.83
C LEU A 605 -10.73 -5.94 29.28
N MET A 606 -10.14 -6.83 30.09
CA MET A 606 -9.72 -6.48 31.45
C MET A 606 -8.70 -5.34 31.47
N LYS A 607 -7.72 -5.34 30.55
CA LYS A 607 -6.78 -4.23 30.37
C LYS A 607 -7.52 -2.92 30.08
N ALA A 608 -8.50 -2.92 29.19
CA ALA A 608 -9.30 -1.74 28.88
C ALA A 608 -10.08 -1.23 30.12
N LEU A 609 -10.75 -2.12 30.86
CA LEU A 609 -11.48 -1.76 32.08
C LEU A 609 -10.57 -1.14 33.14
N VAL A 610 -9.37 -1.71 33.33
CA VAL A 610 -8.37 -1.18 34.26
C VAL A 610 -7.88 0.20 33.81
N LEU A 611 -7.59 0.40 32.52
CA LEU A 611 -7.19 1.70 31.97
C LEU A 611 -8.27 2.77 32.19
N GLY A 612 -9.55 2.43 31.95
CA GLY A 612 -10.67 3.33 32.23
C GLY A 612 -10.77 3.75 33.69
N GLY A 613 -10.36 2.88 34.63
CA GLY A 613 -10.31 3.19 36.07
C GLY A 613 -9.33 4.30 36.48
N PHE A 614 -8.44 4.72 35.57
CA PHE A 614 -7.52 5.85 35.74
C PHE A 614 -8.02 7.17 35.13
N ALA A 615 -9.21 7.17 34.51
CA ALA A 615 -9.87 8.38 34.04
C ALA A 615 -10.25 9.32 35.20
N HIS A 616 -10.63 10.55 34.86
CA HIS A 616 -11.04 11.55 35.85
C HIS A 616 -12.41 11.22 36.43
N MET A 617 -12.43 10.73 37.67
CA MET A 617 -13.62 10.45 38.47
C MET A 617 -13.51 11.16 39.81
N ASP A 618 -14.64 11.56 40.39
CA ASP A 618 -14.70 11.93 41.80
C ASP A 618 -14.46 10.69 42.70
N THR A 619 -14.32 10.93 44.01
CA THR A 619 -13.92 9.88 44.95
C THR A 619 -14.99 8.79 45.10
N GLU A 620 -16.27 9.14 45.02
CA GLU A 620 -17.38 8.20 45.17
C GLU A 620 -17.48 7.30 43.94
N THR A 621 -17.52 7.90 42.74
CA THR A 621 -17.54 7.14 41.48
C THR A 621 -16.30 6.28 41.33
N LYS A 622 -15.12 6.74 41.76
CA LYS A 622 -13.91 5.92 41.76
C LYS A 622 -14.03 4.71 42.69
N GLN A 623 -14.54 4.87 43.91
CA GLN A 623 -14.77 3.75 44.81
C GLN A 623 -15.77 2.74 44.24
N GLN A 624 -16.87 3.24 43.65
CA GLN A 624 -17.85 2.41 42.96
C GLN A 624 -17.19 1.62 41.82
N TYR A 625 -16.40 2.28 40.99
CA TYR A 625 -15.73 1.68 39.83
C TYR A 625 -14.87 0.47 40.22
N TRP A 626 -13.96 0.64 41.18
CA TRP A 626 -13.07 -0.44 41.65
C TRP A 626 -13.79 -1.52 42.48
N THR A 627 -15.06 -1.32 42.82
CA THR A 627 -15.90 -2.36 43.45
C THR A 627 -16.66 -3.18 42.40
N GLU A 628 -16.91 -2.60 41.22
CA GLU A 628 -17.67 -3.22 40.12
C GLU A 628 -16.78 -3.90 39.07
N VAL A 629 -15.50 -3.52 38.98
CA VAL A 629 -14.45 -4.09 38.10
C VAL A 629 -13.47 -4.93 38.92
#